data_AF-A0A522X6E5-F1
#
_entry.id   AF-A0A522X6E5-F1
#
_cell.length_a   1.000
_cell.length_b   1.000
_cell.length_c   1.000
_cell.angle_alpha   90.00
_cell.angle_beta   90.00
_cell.angle_gamma   90.00
#
_symmetry.space_group_name_H-M   'P 1'
#
loop_
_entity.id
_entity.type
_entity.pdbx_description
1 polymer ?
#
loop_
_entity_poly.entity_id
_entity_poly.type
_entity_poly.pdbx_seq_one_letter_code
_entity_poly.pdbx_strand_id
1 'polypeptide(L)'
;QAGQALEVRLLVERILDAEPEALITVCGDFNSSDREAALRIIRGDEEDTGNGHLAMHMLVPAERTLPEAVRFSVIHHGRPVMLDHILMSRRLLGWYCGAEIHNESLGDELVSPATIHGTPESYHAPVVAEFTVPDAATDALAVGALPEVKL
;
A
#
# COMPACT_ATOMS: atom_id res chain seq x y z
N GLN A 1 -4.23 17.39 4.19
CA GLN A 1 -4.10 15.93 3.96
C GLN A 1 -5.46 15.24 3.85
N ALA A 2 -6.40 15.37 4.80
CA ALA A 2 -7.70 14.65 4.74
C ALA A 2 -8.52 14.85 3.44
N GLY A 3 -8.54 16.06 2.85
CA GLY A 3 -9.21 16.29 1.56
C GLY A 3 -8.59 15.51 0.40
N GLN A 4 -7.25 15.52 0.30
CA GLN A 4 -6.51 14.75 -0.71
C GLN A 4 -6.69 13.23 -0.51
N ALA A 5 -6.70 12.78 0.75
CA ALA A 5 -7.00 11.39 1.10
C ALA A 5 -8.39 10.97 0.62
N LEU A 6 -9.39 11.84 0.79
CA LEU A 6 -10.74 11.59 0.29
C LEU A 6 -10.79 11.54 -1.24
N GLU A 7 -10.07 12.43 -1.93
CA GLU A 7 -9.98 12.39 -3.40
C GLU A 7 -9.41 11.07 -3.92
N VAL A 8 -8.32 10.58 -3.30
CA VAL A 8 -7.75 9.26 -3.60
C VAL A 8 -8.77 8.16 -3.34
N ARG A 9 -9.44 8.18 -2.18
CA ARG A 9 -10.46 7.17 -1.85
C ARG A 9 -11.59 7.15 -2.88
N LEU A 10 -12.12 8.31 -3.26
CA LEU A 10 -13.18 8.42 -4.27
C LEU A 10 -12.73 7.97 -5.67
N LEU A 11 -11.45 8.13 -6.00
CA LEU A 11 -10.89 7.59 -7.23
C LEU A 11 -10.84 6.06 -7.17
N VAL A 12 -10.34 5.49 -6.08
CA VAL A 12 -10.29 4.03 -5.89
C VAL A 12 -11.69 3.43 -5.93
N GLU A 13 -12.67 4.03 -5.23
CA GLU A 13 -14.07 3.58 -5.29
C GLU A 13 -14.58 3.54 -6.73
N ARG A 14 -14.37 4.60 -7.50
CA ARG A 14 -14.83 4.67 -8.89
C ARG A 14 -14.23 3.59 -9.77
N ILE A 15 -12.96 3.24 -9.54
CA ILE A 15 -12.29 2.17 -10.28
C ILE A 15 -12.89 0.81 -9.88
N LEU A 16 -13.03 0.53 -8.58
CA LEU A 16 -13.56 -0.74 -8.09
C LEU A 16 -15.06 -0.93 -8.38
N ASP A 17 -15.84 0.14 -8.39
CA ASP A 17 -17.25 0.12 -8.82
C ASP A 17 -17.37 -0.25 -10.30
N ALA A 18 -16.43 0.21 -11.14
CA ALA A 18 -16.42 -0.09 -12.58
C ALA A 18 -15.80 -1.46 -12.89
N GLU A 19 -14.78 -1.86 -12.14
CA GLU A 19 -14.03 -3.11 -12.29
C GLU A 19 -13.70 -3.70 -10.91
N PRO A 20 -14.60 -4.53 -10.34
CA PRO A 20 -14.44 -5.07 -8.98
C PRO A 20 -13.18 -5.92 -8.77
N GLU A 21 -12.63 -6.49 -9.85
CA GLU A 21 -11.44 -7.33 -9.84
C GLU A 21 -10.15 -6.56 -10.19
N ALA A 22 -10.20 -5.22 -10.22
CA ALA A 22 -9.04 -4.41 -10.57
C ALA A 22 -7.86 -4.66 -9.60
N LEU A 23 -6.68 -4.85 -10.19
CA LEU A 23 -5.41 -4.97 -9.48
C LEU A 23 -4.86 -3.57 -9.24
N ILE A 24 -5.13 -3.01 -8.06
CA ILE A 24 -4.79 -1.62 -7.72
C ILE A 24 -3.76 -1.60 -6.59
N THR A 25 -2.77 -0.73 -6.76
CA THR A 25 -1.94 -0.25 -5.65
C THR A 25 -2.04 1.27 -5.55
N VAL A 26 -2.05 1.79 -4.32
CA VAL A 26 -1.90 3.21 -4.02
C VAL A 26 -0.61 3.36 -3.21
N CYS A 27 0.38 4.04 -3.77
CA CYS A 27 1.70 4.17 -3.15
C CYS A 27 2.22 5.60 -3.16
N GLY A 28 3.05 5.93 -2.18
CA GLY A 28 3.71 7.23 -2.06
C GLY A 28 3.97 7.61 -0.61
N ASP A 29 4.40 8.86 -0.40
CA ASP A 29 4.48 9.49 0.91
C ASP A 29 3.11 10.07 1.29
N PHE A 30 2.50 9.52 2.34
CA PHE A 30 1.18 9.92 2.82
C PHE A 30 1.29 10.99 3.91
N ASN A 31 2.50 11.22 4.46
CA ASN A 31 2.74 12.05 5.64
C ASN A 31 1.80 11.71 6.81
N SER A 32 1.42 10.43 6.94
CA SER A 32 0.49 9.94 7.95
C SER A 32 0.78 8.51 8.35
N SER A 33 0.88 8.26 9.66
CA SER A 33 1.08 6.91 10.21
C SER A 33 -0.21 6.06 10.19
N ASP A 34 -0.07 4.77 10.55
CA ASP A 34 -1.15 3.74 10.47
C ASP A 34 -2.51 4.15 11.08
N ARG A 35 -2.48 4.96 12.15
CA ARG A 35 -3.68 5.36 12.91
C ARG A 35 -4.23 6.73 12.51
N GLU A 36 -3.54 7.45 11.64
CA GLU A 36 -3.92 8.80 11.26
C GLU A 36 -5.05 8.81 10.25
N ALA A 37 -5.85 9.88 10.31
CA ALA A 37 -7.09 9.99 9.55
C ALA A 37 -6.87 9.87 8.03
N ALA A 38 -5.79 10.45 7.49
CA ALA A 38 -5.55 10.42 6.05
C ALA A 38 -5.34 8.99 5.54
N LEU A 39 -4.52 8.19 6.24
CA LEU A 39 -4.29 6.79 5.87
C LEU A 39 -5.57 5.95 6.04
N ARG A 40 -6.31 6.13 7.15
CA ARG A 40 -7.58 5.44 7.38
C ARG A 40 -8.62 5.73 6.30
N ILE A 41 -8.73 6.99 5.86
CA ILE A 41 -9.60 7.40 4.76
C ILE A 41 -9.22 6.69 3.46
N ILE A 42 -7.93 6.65 3.10
CA ILE A 42 -7.48 6.00 1.86
C ILE A 42 -7.68 4.48 1.94
N ARG A 43 -7.42 3.86 3.09
CA ARG A 43 -7.66 2.43 3.31
C ARG A 43 -9.13 2.07 3.23
N GLY A 44 -10.03 2.97 3.62
CA GLY A 44 -11.47 2.74 3.62
C GLY A 44 -11.93 1.83 4.77
N ASP A 45 -11.31 1.97 5.95
CA ASP A 45 -11.54 1.09 7.10
C ASP A 45 -13.05 0.95 7.42
N GLU A 46 -13.52 -0.29 7.56
CA GLU A 46 -14.95 -0.61 7.74
C GLU A 46 -15.56 0.13 8.94
N GLU A 47 -14.79 0.27 10.02
CA GLU A 47 -15.18 1.00 11.23
C GLU A 47 -15.50 2.49 10.96
N ASP A 48 -14.88 3.09 9.94
CA ASP A 48 -15.07 4.49 9.58
C ASP A 48 -16.18 4.69 8.52
N THR A 49 -16.46 3.67 7.71
CA THR A 49 -17.47 3.74 6.65
C THR A 49 -18.86 3.33 7.11
N GLY A 50 -18.96 2.46 8.12
CA GLY A 50 -20.23 1.93 8.64
C GLY A 50 -21.04 1.15 7.60
N ASN A 51 -20.42 0.77 6.47
CA ASN A 51 -21.06 0.12 5.35
C ASN A 51 -20.28 -1.15 4.96
N GLY A 52 -20.75 -2.30 5.44
CA GLY A 52 -20.10 -3.59 5.18
C GLY A 52 -20.00 -3.97 3.70
N HIS A 53 -20.75 -3.32 2.81
CA HIS A 53 -20.58 -3.50 1.36
C HIS A 53 -19.20 -3.00 0.89
N LEU A 54 -18.71 -1.89 1.47
CA LEU A 54 -17.42 -1.28 1.12
C LEU A 54 -16.23 -2.01 1.75
N ALA A 55 -16.47 -2.98 2.64
CA ALA A 55 -15.41 -3.78 3.23
C ALA A 55 -14.55 -4.44 2.14
N MET A 56 -15.16 -4.88 1.04
CA MET A 56 -14.46 -5.48 -0.10
C MET A 56 -13.53 -4.51 -0.85
N HIS A 57 -13.76 -3.20 -0.72
CA HIS A 57 -12.96 -2.14 -1.35
C HIS A 57 -11.82 -1.62 -0.45
N MET A 58 -11.67 -2.21 0.74
CA MET A 58 -10.57 -1.87 1.64
C MET A 58 -9.21 -2.16 1.00
N LEU A 59 -8.28 -1.22 1.18
CA LEU A 59 -6.88 -1.41 0.79
C LEU A 59 -6.06 -1.91 1.98
N VAL A 60 -5.17 -2.86 1.70
CA VAL A 60 -4.32 -3.52 2.68
C VAL A 60 -2.89 -2.98 2.58
N PRO A 61 -2.33 -2.39 3.66
CA PRO A 61 -0.96 -1.93 3.66
C PRO A 61 0.04 -3.09 3.65
N ALA A 62 1.02 -3.02 2.75
CA ALA A 62 2.04 -4.07 2.57
C ALA A 62 2.93 -4.23 3.82
N GLU A 63 3.26 -3.14 4.50
CA GLU A 63 4.14 -3.14 5.67
C GLU A 63 3.57 -3.89 6.88
N ARG A 64 2.27 -4.20 6.89
CA ARG A 64 1.64 -5.01 7.94
C ARG A 64 2.14 -6.46 7.95
N THR A 65 2.83 -6.92 6.91
CA THR A 65 3.42 -8.26 6.83
C THR A 65 4.82 -8.33 7.47
N LEU A 66 5.46 -7.18 7.73
CA LEU A 66 6.82 -7.09 8.25
C LEU A 66 6.85 -7.14 9.78
N PRO A 67 7.98 -7.43 10.45
CA PRO A 67 8.10 -7.22 11.89
C PRO A 67 8.02 -5.74 12.27
N GLU A 68 7.37 -5.38 13.39
CA GLU A 68 7.21 -3.97 13.83
C GLU A 68 8.53 -3.21 13.91
N ALA A 69 9.61 -3.88 14.33
CA ALA A 69 10.95 -3.30 14.46
C ALA A 69 11.52 -2.72 13.16
N VAL A 70 11.02 -3.12 11.99
CA VAL A 70 11.47 -2.64 10.68
C VAL A 70 10.39 -1.88 9.91
N ARG A 71 9.21 -1.62 10.52
CA ARG A 71 8.08 -0.90 9.89
C ARG A 71 8.23 0.62 10.01
N PHE A 72 9.23 1.18 9.36
CA PHE A 72 9.39 2.63 9.28
C PHE A 72 10.12 3.04 8.00
N SER A 73 9.68 4.14 7.42
CA SER A 73 10.28 4.73 6.23
C SER A 73 11.11 5.98 6.56
N VAL A 74 10.90 6.62 7.71
CA VAL A 74 11.58 7.84 8.13
C VAL A 74 12.03 7.73 9.59
N ILE A 75 13.13 8.40 9.95
CA ILE A 75 13.48 8.70 11.35
C ILE A 75 13.25 10.20 11.58
N HIS A 76 12.23 10.54 12.36
CA HIS A 76 11.84 11.90 12.71
C HIS A 76 12.11 12.16 14.20
N HIS A 77 13.03 13.06 14.53
CA HIS A 77 13.42 13.34 15.94
C HIS A 77 13.83 12.08 16.71
N GLY A 78 14.64 11.22 16.09
CA GLY A 78 15.10 9.95 16.64
C GLY A 78 14.00 8.90 16.77
N ARG A 79 12.81 9.14 16.22
CA ARG A 79 11.68 8.21 16.25
C ARG A 79 11.47 7.59 14.88
N PRO A 80 11.45 6.25 14.76
CA PRO A 80 11.03 5.59 13.53
C PRO A 80 9.54 5.86 13.29
N VAL A 81 9.21 6.33 12.09
CA VAL A 81 7.84 6.59 11.65
C VAL A 81 7.62 6.01 10.27
N MET A 82 6.46 5.38 10.07
CA MET A 82 6.01 4.93 8.76
C MET A 82 5.17 6.04 8.11
N LEU A 83 5.66 6.60 7.00
CA LEU A 83 4.96 7.65 6.24
C LEU A 83 4.76 7.28 4.77
N ASP A 84 5.58 6.38 4.23
CA ASP A 84 5.53 5.92 2.85
C ASP A 84 4.83 4.58 2.79
N HIS A 85 3.67 4.50 2.15
CA HIS A 85 2.85 3.28 2.17
C HIS A 85 2.68 2.69 0.77
N ILE A 86 2.47 1.37 0.74
CA ILE A 86 1.97 0.64 -0.45
C ILE A 86 0.67 -0.03 -0.03
N LEU A 87 -0.46 0.48 -0.52
CA LEU A 87 -1.79 0.00 -0.18
C LEU A 87 -2.36 -0.81 -1.35
N MET A 88 -2.72 -2.07 -1.11
CA MET A 88 -3.11 -3.03 -2.15
C MET A 88 -4.60 -3.31 -2.13
N SER A 89 -5.25 -3.41 -3.29
CA SER A 89 -6.62 -3.96 -3.37
C SER A 89 -6.64 -5.41 -2.88
N ARG A 90 -7.80 -5.85 -2.35
CA ARG A 90 -7.96 -7.26 -1.90
C ARG A 90 -7.63 -8.26 -3.01
N ARG A 91 -7.95 -7.92 -4.26
CA ARG A 91 -7.66 -8.78 -5.41
C ARG A 91 -6.16 -8.86 -5.71
N LEU A 92 -5.45 -7.74 -5.63
CA LEU A 92 -3.98 -7.72 -5.79
C LEU A 92 -3.27 -8.47 -4.65
N LEU A 93 -3.81 -8.43 -3.43
CA LEU A 93 -3.25 -9.17 -2.29
C LEU A 93 -3.13 -10.68 -2.55
N GLY A 94 -3.99 -11.28 -3.38
CA GLY A 94 -3.89 -12.70 -3.77
C GLY A 94 -2.62 -13.05 -4.54
N TRP A 95 -1.90 -12.04 -5.06
CA TRP A 95 -0.68 -12.17 -5.86
C TRP A 95 0.56 -11.63 -5.16
N TYR A 96 0.42 -11.18 -3.92
CA TYR A 96 1.49 -10.59 -3.13
C TYR A 96 2.49 -11.66 -2.64
N CYS A 97 3.78 -11.43 -2.88
CA CYS A 97 4.87 -12.34 -2.52
C CYS A 97 5.59 -11.90 -1.24
N GLY A 98 5.77 -10.59 -1.04
CA GLY A 98 6.52 -10.06 0.08
C GLY A 98 6.72 -8.55 -0.01
N ALA A 99 7.25 -7.97 1.07
CA ALA A 99 7.66 -6.57 1.10
C ALA A 99 8.98 -6.44 1.84
N GLU A 100 9.67 -5.34 1.55
CA GLU A 100 10.91 -4.96 2.20
C GLU A 100 10.90 -3.45 2.43
N ILE A 101 11.57 -3.01 3.50
CA ILE A 101 11.83 -1.59 3.74
C ILE A 101 13.33 -1.45 4.01
N HIS A 102 14.03 -0.76 3.12
CA HIS A 102 15.49 -0.63 3.16
C HIS A 102 15.93 0.52 4.07
N ASN A 103 15.69 0.36 5.39
CA ASN A 103 15.92 1.39 6.41
C ASN A 103 17.21 1.17 7.23
N GLU A 104 18.07 0.23 6.84
CA GLU A 104 19.27 -0.17 7.58
C GLU A 104 20.33 0.94 7.64
N SER A 105 20.36 1.81 6.63
CA SER A 105 21.30 2.94 6.52
C SER A 105 20.64 4.30 6.73
N LEU A 106 19.41 4.34 7.26
CA LEU A 106 18.64 5.57 7.35
C LEU A 106 19.21 6.52 8.40
N GLY A 107 19.53 7.75 7.98
CA GLY A 107 19.85 8.84 8.89
C GLY A 107 18.59 9.53 9.41
N ASP A 108 18.70 10.20 10.55
CA ASP A 108 17.63 11.08 11.05
C ASP A 108 17.57 12.35 10.19
N GLU A 109 16.36 12.70 9.72
CA GLU A 109 16.12 13.79 8.77
C GLU A 109 16.50 15.19 9.29
N LEU A 110 16.66 15.34 10.60
CA LEU A 110 16.98 16.60 11.25
C LEU A 110 18.46 16.73 11.64
N VAL A 111 19.29 15.72 11.37
CA VAL A 111 20.73 15.83 11.62
C VAL A 111 21.33 16.78 10.58
N SER A 112 21.98 17.84 11.09
CA SER A 112 22.57 18.88 10.24
C SER A 112 23.50 18.27 9.18
N PRO A 113 23.37 18.66 7.89
CA PRO A 113 24.30 18.27 6.83
C PRO A 113 25.76 18.62 7.14
N ALA A 114 25.99 19.56 8.07
CA ALA A 114 27.32 19.96 8.52
C ALA A 114 28.05 18.89 9.36
N THR A 115 27.35 17.84 9.81
CA THR A 115 27.86 16.81 10.72
C THR A 115 28.05 15.44 10.07
N ILE A 116 27.63 15.27 8.81
CA ILE A 116 27.66 13.98 8.11
C ILE A 116 28.61 14.07 6.90
N HIS A 117 29.57 13.16 6.79
CA HIS A 117 30.35 12.98 5.56
C HIS A 117 29.48 12.28 4.50
N GLY A 118 29.00 13.06 3.52
CA GLY A 118 28.06 12.62 2.49
C GLY A 118 26.62 12.94 2.91
N THR A 119 25.93 13.77 2.14
CA THR A 119 24.48 13.96 2.32
C THR A 119 23.76 12.68 1.92
N PRO A 120 22.82 12.15 2.72
CA PRO A 120 22.02 11.02 2.27
C PRO A 120 21.26 11.41 1.00
N GLU A 121 21.13 10.46 0.06
CA GLU A 121 20.39 10.67 -1.19
C GLU A 121 18.88 10.86 -0.93
N SER A 122 18.39 10.33 0.20
CA SER A 122 17.02 10.45 0.70
C SER A 122 16.98 10.23 2.22
N TYR A 123 16.04 10.89 2.91
CA TYR A 123 15.69 10.59 4.30
C TYR A 123 14.48 9.66 4.43
N HIS A 124 13.95 9.20 3.30
CA HIS A 124 12.93 8.17 3.20
C HIS A 124 13.56 6.87 2.71
N ALA A 125 13.36 5.80 3.47
CA ALA A 125 13.73 4.45 3.07
C ALA A 125 12.79 3.97 1.95
N PRO A 126 13.33 3.36 0.88
CA PRO A 126 12.52 2.72 -0.14
C PRO A 126 11.65 1.60 0.46
N VAL A 127 10.36 1.62 0.10
CA VAL A 127 9.40 0.56 0.41
C VAL A 127 9.16 -0.24 -0.86
N VAL A 128 9.36 -1.55 -0.78
CA VAL A 128 9.28 -2.47 -1.92
C VAL A 128 8.19 -3.49 -1.63
N ALA A 129 7.37 -3.79 -2.64
CA ALA A 129 6.40 -4.88 -2.61
C ALA A 129 6.55 -5.72 -3.88
N GLU A 130 6.60 -7.04 -3.73
CA GLU A 130 6.73 -8.00 -4.81
C GLU A 130 5.39 -8.67 -5.09
N PHE A 131 5.07 -8.84 -6.37
CA PHE A 131 3.85 -9.50 -6.84
C PHE A 131 4.16 -10.46 -7.97
N THR A 132 3.52 -11.63 -7.96
CA THR A 132 3.48 -12.55 -9.12
C THR A 132 2.09 -12.48 -9.72
N VAL A 133 1.85 -11.50 -10.60
CA VAL A 133 0.55 -11.34 -11.27
C VAL A 133 0.35 -12.39 -12.36
N PRO A 134 -0.90 -12.83 -12.63
CA PRO A 134 -1.16 -13.79 -13.69
C PRO A 134 -0.84 -13.14 -15.04
N ASP A 135 -0.23 -13.92 -15.93
CA ASP A 135 -0.07 -13.51 -17.32
C ASP A 135 -1.47 -13.32 -17.92
N ALA A 136 -1.71 -12.18 -18.59
CA ALA A 136 -2.97 -11.92 -19.29
C ALA A 136 -3.31 -13.01 -20.32
N ALA A 137 -2.32 -13.79 -20.76
CA ALA A 137 -2.49 -14.95 -21.64
C ALA A 137 -2.97 -16.23 -20.92
N THR A 138 -2.67 -16.40 -19.62
CA THR A 138 -2.99 -17.60 -18.86
C THR A 138 -4.47 -17.63 -18.43
N ASP A 139 -5.06 -16.48 -18.12
CA ASP A 139 -6.49 -16.38 -17.75
C ASP A 139 -7.44 -16.61 -18.94
N ALA A 140 -7.06 -16.21 -20.17
CA ALA A 140 -7.85 -16.47 -21.36
C ALA A 140 -7.98 -17.99 -21.67
N LEU A 141 -6.96 -18.78 -21.29
CA LEU A 141 -6.96 -20.24 -21.46
C LEU A 141 -7.73 -20.96 -20.34
N ALA A 142 -7.80 -20.39 -19.13
CA ALA A 142 -8.52 -20.98 -18.00
C ALA A 142 -10.05 -20.85 -18.15
N VAL A 143 -10.54 -19.74 -18.71
CA VAL A 143 -11.99 -19.51 -18.94
C VAL A 143 -12.53 -20.38 -20.10
N GLY A 144 -11.68 -20.80 -21.05
CA GLY A 144 -12.07 -21.66 -22.18
C GLY A 144 -12.12 -23.16 -21.87
N ALA A 145 -11.81 -23.60 -20.65
CA ALA A 145 -11.63 -25.01 -20.28
C ALA A 145 -12.73 -25.60 -19.39
N LEU A 146 -13.91 -24.98 -19.30
CA LEU A 146 -15.07 -25.64 -18.71
C LEU A 146 -15.71 -26.57 -19.77
N PRO A 147 -15.73 -27.90 -19.58
CA PRO A 147 -16.40 -28.78 -20.53
C PRO A 147 -17.91 -28.51 -20.49
N GLU A 148 -18.53 -28.37 -21.66
CA GLU A 148 -19.99 -28.38 -21.80
C GLU A 148 -20.54 -29.67 -21.15
N VAL A 149 -21.20 -29.52 -20.01
CA VAL A 149 -22.06 -30.57 -19.47
C VAL A 149 -23.32 -30.58 -20.34
N LYS A 150 -23.35 -31.50 -21.31
CA LYS A 150 -24.59 -31.82 -22.03
C LYS A 150 -25.54 -32.53 -21.07
N LEU A 151 -26.67 -31.88 -20.78
CA LEU A 151 -27.87 -32.51 -20.23
C LEU A 151 -28.61 -33.29 -21.31
#